data_AF-A0A8H9H2Z7-F1
#
_entry.id   AF-A0A8H9H2Z7-F1
#
_cell.length_a   1.000
_cell.length_b   1.000
_cell.length_c   1.000
_cell.angle_alpha   90.00
_cell.angle_beta   90.00
_cell.angle_gamma   90.00
#
_symmetry.space_group_name_H-M   'P 1'
#
loop_
_entity.id
_entity.type
_entity.pdbx_description
1 polymer ?
#
loop_
_entity_poly.entity_id
_entity_poly.type
_entity_poly.pdbx_seq_one_letter_code
_entity_poly.pdbx_strand_id
1 'polypeptide(L)'
;MTERMHDQWLDEEAGPVVPAYALTRGRVRPSSQDIDLVAIVTATGGPTPVSLGPEQWMILSLCARPASLADIAAAIDLPLGVVRVLVGDLHEQGLLQVRPPANVARFPTPGILTEVISGLRAL
;
A
#
# COMPACT_ATOMS: atom_id res chain seq x y z
N MET A 1 -32.37 -40.19 -5.87
CA MET A 1 -32.12 -39.55 -7.18
C MET A 1 -32.87 -38.22 -7.17
N THR A 2 -32.26 -37.11 -6.79
CA THR A 2 -30.81 -36.81 -6.79
C THR A 2 -30.43 -35.83 -5.68
N GLU A 3 -29.33 -36.08 -4.97
CA GLU A 3 -28.71 -35.12 -4.05
C GLU A 3 -28.03 -33.98 -4.83
N ARG A 4 -28.25 -32.70 -4.43
CA ARG A 4 -27.27 -31.59 -4.44
C ARG A 4 -27.72 -30.46 -3.48
N MET A 5 -26.80 -29.66 -2.95
CA MET A 5 -26.00 -29.96 -1.74
C MET A 5 -25.14 -28.74 -1.33
N HIS A 6 -24.97 -28.55 -0.02
CA HIS A 6 -24.10 -27.59 0.71
C HIS A 6 -24.51 -26.11 0.87
N ASP A 7 -24.18 -25.67 2.09
CA ASP A 7 -23.93 -24.31 2.61
C ASP A 7 -25.03 -23.26 2.58
N GLN A 8 -26.02 -23.50 3.44
CA GLN A 8 -26.77 -22.44 4.10
C GLN A 8 -26.07 -22.04 5.43
N TRP A 9 -24.85 -21.51 5.31
CA TRP A 9 -24.13 -20.84 6.41
C TRP A 9 -23.93 -19.36 6.05
N LEU A 10 -25.04 -18.61 6.03
CA LEU A 10 -25.02 -17.16 6.10
C LEU A 10 -25.21 -16.82 7.58
N ASP A 11 -24.10 -16.55 8.26
CA ASP A 11 -24.09 -16.13 9.66
C ASP A 11 -24.86 -14.79 9.75
N GLU A 12 -25.95 -14.71 10.52
CA GLU A 12 -26.82 -13.52 10.54
C GLU A 12 -26.16 -12.29 11.19
N GLU A 13 -24.98 -12.45 11.81
CA GLU A 13 -24.11 -11.33 12.24
C GLU A 13 -23.21 -10.77 11.12
N ALA A 14 -23.05 -11.49 9.99
CA ALA A 14 -22.31 -10.98 8.85
C ALA A 14 -23.13 -9.89 8.12
N GLY A 15 -22.81 -8.63 8.40
CA GLY A 15 -23.39 -7.48 7.73
C GLY A 15 -23.26 -7.54 6.19
N PRO A 16 -24.04 -6.73 5.44
CA PRO A 16 -24.20 -6.90 4.00
C PRO A 16 -22.86 -7.04 3.25
N VAL A 17 -22.72 -8.11 2.46
CA VAL A 17 -21.50 -8.39 1.69
C VAL A 17 -21.29 -7.31 0.63
N VAL A 18 -20.49 -6.30 0.97
CA VAL A 18 -20.12 -5.21 0.07
C VAL A 18 -19.08 -5.74 -0.94
N PRO A 19 -19.34 -5.70 -2.27
CA PRO A 19 -18.36 -6.11 -3.26
C PRO A 19 -17.10 -5.24 -3.17
N ALA A 20 -15.91 -5.85 -3.31
CA ALA A 20 -14.63 -5.17 -3.11
C ALA A 20 -14.44 -3.86 -3.92
N TYR A 21 -15.08 -3.75 -5.09
CA TYR A 21 -15.06 -2.54 -5.94
C TYR A 21 -15.93 -1.38 -5.44
N ALA A 22 -16.82 -1.61 -4.48
CA ALA A 22 -17.61 -0.54 -3.86
C ALA A 22 -16.77 0.27 -2.85
N LEU A 23 -15.77 -0.35 -2.22
CA LEU A 23 -14.80 0.32 -1.34
C LEU A 23 -14.01 1.41 -2.09
N THR A 24 -13.70 1.20 -3.38
CA THR A 24 -13.02 2.18 -4.23
C THR A 24 -13.99 3.18 -4.90
N ARG A 25 -15.28 3.18 -4.52
CA ARG A 25 -16.36 3.97 -5.15
C ARG A 25 -16.41 3.82 -6.68
N GLY A 26 -16.14 2.62 -7.19
CA GLY A 26 -16.12 2.34 -8.64
C GLY A 26 -14.85 2.76 -9.37
N ARG A 27 -13.81 3.25 -8.68
CA ARG A 27 -12.49 3.45 -9.31
C ARG A 27 -11.81 2.11 -9.54
N VAL A 28 -11.55 1.79 -10.80
CA VAL A 28 -10.88 0.55 -11.24
C VAL A 28 -9.36 0.77 -11.46
N ARG A 29 -8.89 2.01 -11.42
CA ARG A 29 -7.49 2.38 -11.64
C ARG A 29 -7.06 3.42 -10.59
N PRO A 30 -5.92 3.23 -9.88
CA PRO A 30 -5.38 4.26 -9.00
C PRO A 30 -4.97 5.48 -9.83
N SER A 31 -5.07 6.68 -9.23
CA SER A 31 -4.61 7.95 -9.82
C SER A 31 -3.08 8.03 -9.83
N SER A 32 -2.44 7.45 -8.81
CA SER A 32 -1.00 7.22 -8.74
C SER A 32 -0.56 6.04 -9.61
N GLN A 33 0.66 6.12 -10.15
CA GLN A 33 1.29 5.08 -10.95
C GLN A 33 1.23 3.71 -10.25
N ASP A 34 1.09 2.63 -11.02
CA ASP A 34 0.77 1.28 -10.53
C ASP A 34 1.78 0.85 -9.44
N ILE A 35 1.34 0.89 -8.17
CA ILE A 35 2.24 0.67 -7.04
C ILE A 35 2.65 -0.81 -7.03
N ASP A 36 3.96 -1.03 -7.18
CA ASP A 36 4.56 -2.36 -7.17
C ASP A 36 4.23 -3.09 -5.86
N LEU A 37 3.97 -4.39 -5.96
CA LEU A 37 3.66 -5.27 -4.83
C LEU A 37 4.75 -5.23 -3.74
N VAL A 38 6.03 -5.09 -4.15
CA VAL A 38 7.18 -4.99 -3.25
C VAL A 38 7.71 -3.56 -3.08
N ALA A 39 6.94 -2.55 -3.50
CA ALA A 39 7.22 -1.16 -3.11
C ALA A 39 7.07 -0.99 -1.59
N ILE A 40 7.97 -0.20 -0.99
CA ILE A 40 7.95 0.08 0.45
C ILE A 40 7.16 1.36 0.70
N VAL A 41 6.15 1.26 1.55
CA VAL A 41 5.25 2.33 1.96
C VAL A 41 5.60 2.74 3.39
N THR A 42 5.52 4.03 3.71
CA THR A 42 5.82 4.56 5.05
C THR A 42 4.99 5.82 5.30
N ALA A 43 4.45 5.99 6.50
CA ALA A 43 3.73 7.20 6.89
C ALA A 43 4.67 8.40 6.98
N THR A 44 4.20 9.57 6.52
CA THR A 44 5.01 10.80 6.54
C THR A 44 5.04 11.48 7.91
N GLY A 45 4.17 11.07 8.84
CA GLY A 45 4.00 11.71 10.15
C GLY A 45 3.30 13.07 10.10
N GLY A 46 2.75 13.46 8.94
CA GLY A 46 1.98 14.69 8.78
C GLY A 46 0.61 14.68 9.49
N PRO A 47 -0.06 15.84 9.60
CA PRO A 47 -1.37 15.94 10.21
C PRO A 47 -2.43 15.15 9.42
N THR A 48 -3.11 14.23 10.08
CA THR A 48 -4.14 13.36 9.48
C THR A 48 -5.48 14.07 9.34
N PRO A 49 -6.14 14.04 8.15
CA PRO A 49 -7.48 14.57 7.97
C PRO A 49 -8.54 13.86 8.82
N VAL A 50 -9.56 14.59 9.25
CA VAL A 50 -10.72 14.04 10.00
C VAL A 50 -11.60 13.12 9.12
N SER A 51 -11.48 13.21 7.79
CA SER A 51 -12.34 12.54 6.80
C SER A 51 -11.84 11.16 6.34
N LEU A 52 -10.86 10.56 7.01
CA LEU A 52 -10.31 9.25 6.63
C LEU A 52 -11.25 8.10 7.06
N GLY A 53 -11.44 7.12 6.17
CA GLY A 53 -12.15 5.88 6.49
C GLY A 53 -11.36 4.95 7.42
N PRO A 54 -12.00 3.94 8.04
CA PRO A 54 -11.34 3.04 8.98
C PRO A 54 -10.20 2.24 8.33
N GLU A 55 -10.34 1.82 7.07
CA GLU A 55 -9.30 1.11 6.32
C GLU A 55 -8.08 2.02 6.06
N GLN A 56 -8.33 3.30 5.76
CA GLN A 56 -7.26 4.29 5.56
C GLN A 56 -6.49 4.57 6.86
N TRP A 57 -7.20 4.67 7.99
CA TRP A 57 -6.59 4.76 9.32
C TRP A 57 -5.75 3.53 9.67
N MET A 58 -6.23 2.33 9.34
CA MET A 58 -5.50 1.08 9.56
C MET A 58 -4.23 1.02 8.70
N ILE A 59 -4.30 1.40 7.42
CA ILE A 59 -3.14 1.50 6.52
C ILE A 59 -2.10 2.48 7.07
N LEU A 60 -2.51 3.69 7.49
CA LEU A 60 -1.59 4.67 8.08
C LEU A 60 -0.91 4.14 9.35
N SER A 61 -1.66 3.43 10.19
CA SER A 61 -1.16 2.85 11.44
C SER A 61 -0.12 1.76 11.19
N LEU A 62 -0.36 0.88 10.20
CA LEU A 62 0.61 -0.12 9.76
C LEU A 62 1.87 0.54 9.16
N CYS A 63 1.69 1.58 8.35
CA CYS A 63 2.77 2.32 7.71
C CYS A 63 3.60 3.19 8.68
N ALA A 64 3.27 3.26 9.97
CA ALA A 64 4.12 3.87 10.99
C ALA A 64 5.50 3.19 11.10
N ARG A 65 5.62 1.96 10.58
CA ARG A 65 6.89 1.33 10.21
C ARG A 65 6.89 1.05 8.70
N PRO A 66 8.06 1.02 8.02
CA PRO A 66 8.12 0.65 6.62
C PRO A 66 7.57 -0.76 6.38
N ALA A 67 6.60 -0.88 5.48
CA ALA A 67 5.94 -2.14 5.10
C ALA A 67 5.81 -2.22 3.56
N SER A 68 5.78 -3.43 2.98
CA SER A 68 5.48 -3.54 1.55
C SER A 68 3.98 -3.45 1.27
N LEU A 69 3.58 -3.15 0.03
CA LEU A 69 2.17 -3.19 -0.37
C LEU A 69 1.56 -4.59 -0.15
N ALA A 70 2.35 -5.66 -0.32
CA ALA A 70 1.95 -7.03 -0.01
C ALA A 70 1.63 -7.23 1.47
N ASP A 71 2.52 -6.78 2.36
CA ASP A 71 2.35 -6.92 3.81
C ASP A 71 1.12 -6.16 4.30
N ILE A 72 0.89 -4.95 3.77
CA ILE A 72 -0.30 -4.14 4.10
C ILE A 72 -1.57 -4.88 3.69
N ALA A 73 -1.61 -5.43 2.47
CA ALA A 73 -2.79 -6.16 1.99
C ALA A 73 -3.07 -7.44 2.78
N ALA A 74 -2.02 -8.18 3.16
CA ALA A 74 -2.14 -9.35 4.02
C ALA A 74 -2.56 -9.01 5.46
N ALA A 75 -2.12 -7.86 5.99
CA ALA A 75 -2.43 -7.45 7.36
C ALA A 75 -3.86 -6.92 7.55
N ILE A 76 -4.49 -6.38 6.49
CA ILE A 76 -5.86 -5.84 6.54
C ILE A 76 -6.90 -6.72 5.85
N ASP A 77 -6.49 -7.88 5.32
CA ASP A 77 -7.30 -8.86 4.59
C ASP A 77 -8.18 -8.26 3.47
N LEU A 78 -7.64 -7.29 2.73
CA LEU A 78 -8.32 -6.65 1.59
C LEU A 78 -7.65 -7.02 0.25
N PRO A 79 -8.43 -7.18 -0.84
CA PRO A 79 -7.88 -7.46 -2.16
C PRO A 79 -6.87 -6.38 -2.59
N LEU A 80 -5.71 -6.82 -3.08
CA LEU A 80 -4.56 -5.97 -3.43
C LEU A 80 -4.92 -4.72 -4.28
N GLY A 81 -5.89 -4.84 -5.19
CA GLY A 81 -6.37 -3.72 -6.01
C GLY A 81 -7.05 -2.61 -5.19
N VAL A 82 -7.80 -2.96 -4.14
CA VAL A 82 -8.42 -2.01 -3.21
C VAL A 82 -7.32 -1.31 -2.40
N VAL A 83 -6.39 -2.09 -1.85
CA VAL A 83 -5.27 -1.58 -1.05
C VAL A 83 -4.40 -0.63 -1.86
N ARG A 84 -4.10 -0.96 -3.13
CA ARG A 84 -3.37 -0.08 -4.06
C ARG A 84 -4.09 1.24 -4.28
N VAL A 85 -5.41 1.25 -4.42
CA VAL A 85 -6.19 2.50 -4.55
C VAL A 85 -6.15 3.30 -3.24
N LEU A 86 -6.36 2.67 -2.08
CA LEU A 86 -6.34 3.37 -0.79
C LEU A 86 -4.95 3.96 -0.46
N VAL A 87 -3.86 3.23 -0.76
CA VAL A 87 -2.49 3.72 -0.61
C VAL A 87 -2.20 4.85 -1.61
N GLY A 88 -2.71 4.77 -2.85
CA GLY A 88 -2.62 5.86 -3.83
C GLY A 88 -3.30 7.14 -3.36
N ASP A 89 -4.55 7.04 -2.89
CA ASP A 89 -5.31 8.16 -2.32
C ASP A 89 -4.58 8.82 -1.14
N LEU A 90 -3.99 8.01 -0.25
CA LEU A 90 -3.22 8.49 0.91
C LEU A 90 -1.85 9.08 0.52
N HIS A 91 -1.23 8.57 -0.55
CA HIS A 91 0.00 9.12 -1.10
C HIS A 91 -0.22 10.49 -1.76
N GLU A 92 -1.30 10.64 -2.53
CA GLU A 92 -1.73 11.91 -3.13
C GLU A 92 -2.10 12.98 -2.09
N GLN A 93 -2.59 12.55 -0.91
CA GLN A 93 -2.81 13.42 0.24
C GLN A 93 -1.52 13.75 1.02
N GLY A 94 -0.36 13.22 0.63
CA GLY A 94 0.92 13.43 1.30
C GLY A 94 1.06 12.73 2.66
N LEU A 95 0.17 11.79 2.98
CA LEU A 95 0.14 11.06 4.25
C LEU A 95 1.02 9.80 4.22
N LEU A 96 1.26 9.26 3.02
CA LEU A 96 2.19 8.17 2.77
C LEU A 96 3.28 8.59 1.79
N GLN A 97 4.50 8.14 2.06
CA GLN A 97 5.56 8.05 1.07
C GLN A 97 5.58 6.63 0.50
N VAL A 98 5.57 6.51 -0.84
CA VAL A 98 5.77 5.25 -1.55
C VAL A 98 7.16 5.28 -2.19
N ARG A 99 7.99 4.27 -1.91
CA ARG A 99 9.32 4.11 -2.50
C ARG A 99 9.32 2.84 -3.39
N PRO A 100 9.62 2.95 -4.69
CA PRO A 100 9.71 1.78 -5.56
C PRO A 100 10.85 0.85 -5.12
N PRO A 101 10.82 -0.43 -5.52
CA PRO A 101 11.90 -1.37 -5.23
C PRO A 101 13.26 -0.84 -5.71
N ALA A 102 14.30 -1.03 -4.90
CA ALA A 102 15.64 -0.58 -5.25
C ALA A 102 16.15 -1.36 -6.47
N ASN A 103 16.31 -0.67 -7.60
CA ASN A 103 16.90 -1.28 -8.79
C ASN A 103 18.39 -1.53 -8.55
N VAL A 104 18.76 -2.79 -8.38
CA VAL A 104 20.12 -3.23 -8.02
C VAL A 104 21.18 -2.78 -9.04
N ALA A 105 20.79 -2.54 -10.30
CA ALA A 105 21.69 -2.03 -11.35
C ALA A 105 22.00 -0.53 -11.24
N ARG A 106 21.43 0.21 -10.27
CA ARG A 106 21.64 1.65 -10.07
C ARG A 106 22.50 2.01 -8.85
N PHE A 107 23.02 1.04 -8.11
CA PHE A 107 24.00 1.34 -7.07
C PHE A 107 25.30 1.86 -7.71
N PRO A 108 25.83 3.03 -7.27
CA PRO A 108 27.13 3.50 -7.75
C PRO A 108 28.20 2.45 -7.48
N THR A 109 29.08 2.21 -8.45
CA THR A 109 30.23 1.33 -8.23
C THR A 109 31.13 1.91 -7.13
N PRO A 110 31.81 1.09 -6.32
CA PRO A 110 32.64 1.57 -5.20
C PRO A 110 33.70 2.62 -5.60
N GLY A 111 34.17 2.59 -6.85
CA GLY A 111 35.07 3.60 -7.41
C GLY A 111 34.47 5.01 -7.42
N ILE A 112 33.22 5.18 -7.85
CA ILE A 112 32.53 6.49 -7.90
C ILE A 112 32.37 7.08 -6.50
N LEU A 113 32.01 6.25 -5.50
CA LEU A 113 31.91 6.71 -4.11
C LEU A 113 33.27 7.15 -3.54
N THR A 114 34.34 6.45 -3.92
CA THR A 114 35.71 6.81 -3.53
C THR A 114 36.15 8.12 -4.18
N GLU A 115 35.88 8.30 -5.48
CA GLU A 115 36.18 9.52 -6.24
C GLU A 115 35.45 10.74 -5.66
N VAL A 116 34.16 10.63 -5.34
CA VAL A 116 33.39 11.71 -4.70
C VAL A 116 33.94 12.06 -3.32
N ILE A 117 34.28 11.07 -2.48
CA ILE A 117 34.88 11.33 -1.16
C ILE A 117 36.26 11.99 -1.29
N SER A 118 37.06 11.60 -2.27
CA SER A 118 38.35 12.24 -2.57
C SER A 118 38.18 13.68 -3.02
N GLY A 119 37.22 13.97 -3.90
CA GLY A 119 36.89 15.33 -4.34
C GLY A 119 36.39 16.23 -3.22
N LEU A 120 35.49 15.73 -2.36
CA LEU A 120 34.96 16.48 -1.21
C LEU A 120 36.00 16.76 -0.11
N ARG A 121 37.14 16.05 -0.10
CA ARG A 121 38.24 16.26 0.85
C ARG A 121 39.39 17.11 0.30
N ALA A 122 39.33 17.50 -0.97
CA ALA A 122 40.31 18.34 -1.65
C ALA A 122 39.90 19.83 -1.71
N LEU A 123 38.84 20.19 -0.99
CA LEU A 123 38.26 21.53 -0.80
C LEU A 123 38.41 21.94 0.67
#